data_AF-A0A9D8I953-F1
#
_entry.id   AF-A0A9D8I953-F1
#
_cell.length_a   1.000
_cell.length_b   1.000
_cell.length_c   1.000
_cell.angle_alpha   90.00
_cell.angle_beta   90.00
_cell.angle_gamma   90.00
#
_symmetry.space_group_name_H-M   'P 1'
#
loop_
_entity.id
_entity.type
_entity.pdbx_description
1 polymer ?
#
loop_
_entity_poly.entity_id
_entity_poly.type
_entity_poly.pdbx_seq_one_letter_code
_entity_poly.pdbx_strand_id
1 'polypeptide(L)' 'MNTLELNPNQLGDDLDWEGNNIAIRCRLCDTVFIVSAYGRVNGGERACPKCGKTKGFVKGGKLSGGKASIQWSTG' A
#
# COMPACT_ATOMS: atom_id res chain seq x y z
N MET A 1 2.45 14.00 9.03
CA MET A 1 2.22 12.94 8.02
C MET A 1 2.70 11.64 8.64
N ASN A 2 1.87 10.60 8.65
CA ASN A 2 2.20 9.32 9.27
C ASN A 2 2.67 8.33 8.20
N THR A 3 3.64 7.47 8.54
CA THR A 3 4.16 6.42 7.66
C THR A 3 4.21 5.10 8.40
N LEU A 4 3.78 4.02 7.74
CA LEU A 4 3.94 2.64 8.19
C LEU A 4 4.73 1.87 7.15
N GLU A 5 5.92 1.40 7.51
CA GLU A 5 6.66 0.41 6.74
C GLU A 5 6.07 -0.98 6.99
N LEU A 6 5.89 -1.76 5.93
CA LEU A 6 5.23 -3.06 6.01
C LEU A 6 6.25 -4.18 6.02
N ASN A 7 6.12 -5.06 7.02
CA ASN A 7 6.88 -6.31 7.07
C ASN A 7 6.09 -7.39 6.31
N PRO A 8 6.63 -7.98 5.24
CA PRO A 8 5.96 -9.01 4.47
C PRO A 8 5.57 -10.26 5.28
N ASN A 9 6.23 -10.50 6.42
CA ASN A 9 5.98 -11.66 7.30
C ASN A 9 5.07 -11.32 8.49
N GLN A 10 4.67 -10.05 8.64
CA GLN A 10 3.87 -9.55 9.77
C GLN A 10 2.91 -8.47 9.26
N LEU A 11 1.95 -8.89 8.44
CA LEU A 11 0.86 -8.03 7.99
C LEU A 11 -0.30 -8.12 8.99
N GLY A 12 -0.95 -6.98 9.26
CA GLY A 12 -2.23 -6.97 9.97
C GLY A 12 -3.38 -7.41 9.05
N ASP A 13 -4.54 -7.71 9.64
CA ASP A 13 -5.73 -8.22 8.93
C ASP A 13 -6.29 -7.24 7.88
N ASP A 14 -5.85 -5.98 7.90
CA ASP A 14 -6.26 -4.92 6.98
C ASP A 14 -5.40 -4.82 5.72
N LEU A 15 -4.41 -5.71 5.57
CA LEU A 15 -3.41 -5.70 4.51
C LEU A 15 -3.19 -7.10 3.94
N ASP A 16 -3.04 -7.18 2.61
CA ASP A 16 -2.65 -8.42 1.94
C ASP A 16 -1.61 -8.12 0.87
N TRP A 17 -0.42 -8.68 1.02
CA TRP A 17 0.66 -8.55 0.05
C TRP A 17 0.91 -9.92 -0.57
N GLU A 18 0.75 -9.99 -1.89
CA GLU A 18 1.02 -11.18 -2.68
C GLU A 18 1.72 -10.83 -4.00
N GLY A 19 2.79 -11.56 -4.31
CA GLY A 19 3.67 -11.23 -5.42
C GLY A 19 4.13 -9.76 -5.38
N ASN A 20 3.90 -9.02 -6.46
CA ASN A 20 4.24 -7.61 -6.63
C ASN A 20 3.07 -6.65 -6.36
N ASN A 21 1.98 -7.15 -5.75
CA ASN A 21 0.77 -6.39 -5.45
C ASN A 21 0.52 -6.34 -3.95
N ILE A 22 -0.06 -5.24 -3.49
CA ILE A 22 -0.54 -5.12 -2.12
C ILE A 22 -1.94 -4.49 -2.09
N ALA A 23 -2.86 -5.14 -1.39
CA ALA A 23 -4.15 -4.59 -1.00
C ALA A 23 -3.99 -3.81 0.30
N ILE A 24 -4.48 -2.56 0.29
CA ILE A 24 -4.41 -1.64 1.42
C ILE A 24 -5.81 -1.16 1.76
N ARG A 25 -6.20 -1.27 3.03
CA ARG A 25 -7.36 -0.56 3.58
C ARG A 25 -6.97 0.88 3.93
N CYS A 26 -7.71 1.85 3.39
CA CYS A 26 -7.52 3.26 3.76
C CYS A 26 -7.89 3.48 5.23
N ARG A 27 -6.94 4.00 6.02
CA ARG A 27 -7.10 4.26 7.47
C ARG A 27 -8.09 5.38 7.82
N LEU A 28 -8.65 6.05 6.82
CA LEU A 28 -9.49 7.25 7.01
C LEU A 28 -10.91 7.10 6.44
N CYS A 29 -11.12 6.19 5.48
CA CYS A 29 -12.44 6.00 4.85
C CYS A 29 -12.75 4.54 4.50
N ASP A 30 -11.93 3.61 5.00
CA ASP A 30 -12.07 2.15 4.89
C ASP A 30 -12.08 1.56 3.49
N THR A 31 -11.89 2.38 2.46
CA THR A 31 -11.81 1.89 1.08
C THR A 31 -10.57 1.04 0.89
N VAL A 32 -10.76 -0.18 0.38
CA VAL A 32 -9.68 -1.09 -0.01
C VAL A 32 -9.25 -0.79 -1.44
N PHE A 33 -7.95 -0.74 -1.68
CA PHE A 33 -7.39 -0.54 -3.02
C PHE A 33 -6.07 -1.29 -3.19
N ILE A 34 -5.76 -1.67 -4.44
CA ILE A 34 -4.56 -2.43 -4.79
C ILE A 34 -3.48 -1.50 -5.34
N VAL A 35 -2.24 -1.71 -4.92
CA VAL A 35 -1.04 -1.08 -5.46
C VAL A 35 -0.17 -2.16 -6.09
N SER A 36 0.34 -1.90 -7.29
CA SER A 36 1.17 -2.85 -8.05
C SER A 36 2.53 -2.23 -8.36
N ALA A 37 3.61 -2.96 -8.11
CA ALA A 37 4.98 -2.45 -8.30
C ALA A 37 5.30 -2.06 -9.76
N TYR A 38 4.59 -2.65 -10.73
CA TYR A 38 4.78 -2.41 -12.16
C TYR A 38 3.56 -1.77 -12.84
N GLY A 39 2.71 -1.07 -12.08
CA GLY A 39 1.58 -0.35 -12.65
C GLY A 39 2.05 0.74 -13.62
N ARG A 40 1.56 0.72 -14.87
CA ARG A 40 1.89 1.70 -15.93
C ARG A 40 1.60 3.15 -15.55
N VAL A 41 0.74 3.38 -14.56
CA VAL A 41 0.25 4.71 -14.20
C VAL A 41 1.14 5.38 -13.15
N ASN A 42 1.74 4.62 -12.22
CA ASN A 42 2.38 5.20 -11.04
C ASN A 42 3.60 4.42 -10.50
N GLY A 43 4.15 3.43 -11.19
CA GLY A 43 5.46 2.83 -10.81
C GLY A 43 5.57 2.31 -9.36
N GLY A 44 4.49 1.78 -8.80
CA GLY A 44 4.46 1.27 -7.43
C GLY A 44 3.78 2.16 -6.40
N GLU A 45 3.16 3.27 -6.77
CA GLU A 45 2.36 4.08 -5.82
C GLU A 45 0.88 4.21 -6.22
N ARG A 46 0.01 4.41 -5.24
CA ARG A 46 -1.40 4.73 -5.50
C ARG A 46 -2.02 5.44 -4.30
N ALA A 47 -2.73 6.54 -4.55
CA ALA A 47 -3.57 7.18 -3.55
C ALA A 47 -4.92 6.47 -3.45
N CYS A 48 -5.54 6.51 -2.27
CA CYS A 48 -6.87 5.99 -2.02
C CYS A 48 -7.85 6.60 -3.04
N PRO A 49 -8.59 5.79 -3.81
CA PRO A 49 -9.44 6.29 -4.88
C PRO A 49 -10.67 7.05 -4.37
N LYS A 50 -11.01 6.92 -3.08
CA LYS A 50 -12.18 7.58 -2.47
C LYS A 50 -11.84 8.93 -1.87
N CYS A 51 -10.80 9.02 -1.03
CA CYS A 51 -10.49 10.27 -0.30
C CYS A 51 -9.13 10.88 -0.64
N GLY A 52 -8.25 10.16 -1.34
CA GLY A 52 -6.89 10.62 -1.64
C GLY A 52 -5.93 10.76 -0.45
N LYS A 53 -6.40 10.59 0.79
CA LYS A 53 -5.63 10.89 2.02
C LYS A 53 -4.72 9.76 2.51
N THR A 54 -4.90 8.53 2.02
CA THR A 54 -3.97 7.41 2.23
C THR A 54 -3.28 7.09 0.91
N LYS A 55 -1.96 6.94 0.92
CA LYS A 55 -1.16 6.55 -0.25
C LYS A 55 -0.38 5.28 0.08
N GLY A 56 -0.48 4.28 -0.79
CA GLY A 56 0.30 3.05 -0.69
C GLY A 56 1.47 3.05 -1.65
N PHE A 57 2.55 2.40 -1.26
CA PHE A 57 3.78 2.23 -2.03
C PHE A 57 4.19 0.75 -2.00
N VAL A 58 4.66 0.23 -3.14
CA VAL A 58 5.24 -1.11 -3.27
C VAL A 58 6.33 -1.11 -4.32
N LYS A 59 7.47 -1.72 -4.00
CA LYS A 59 8.60 -1.93 -4.89
C LYS A 59 9.00 -3.40 -4.84
N GLY A 60 9.04 -4.05 -6.01
CA GLY A 60 9.36 -5.47 -6.11
C GLY A 60 8.27 -6.38 -5.55
N GLY A 61 8.61 -7.67 -5.40
CA GLY A 61 7.70 -8.68 -4.86
C GLY A 61 7.98 -9.04 -3.39
N LYS A 62 6.96 -9.49 -2.67
CA LYS A 62 7.01 -9.93 -1.27
C LYS A 62 8.17 -10.90 -0.99
N LEU A 63 8.30 -11.94 -1.82
CA LEU A 63 9.32 -12.98 -1.67
C LEU A 63 10.67 -12.63 -2.31
N SER A 64 10.79 -11.47 -2.96
CA SER A 64 12.00 -11.03 -3.67
C SER A 64 12.76 -9.91 -2.94
N GLY A 65 12.50 -9.73 -1.64
CA GLY A 65 13.06 -8.61 -0.88
C GLY A 65 12.42 -7.25 -1.21
N GLY A 66 11.17 -7.27 -1.69
CA GLY A 66 10.41 -6.06 -1.96
C GLY A 66 10.17 -5.20 -0.71
N LYS A 67 9.77 -3.95 -0.93
CA LYS A 67 9.40 -3.01 0.13
C LYS A 67 8.01 -2.47 -0.11
N ALA A 68 7.22 -2.30 0.94
CA ALA A 68 5.93 -1.65 0.85
C ALA A 68 5.73 -0.73 2.06
N SER A 69 5.02 0.37 1.86
CA SER A 69 4.69 1.32 2.93
C SER A 69 3.37 2.02 2.66
N ILE A 70 2.81 2.60 3.71
CA ILE A 70 1.56 3.36 3.68
C ILE A 70 1.81 4.73 4.31
N GLN A 71 1.37 5.79 3.64
CA GLN A 71 1.40 7.15 4.17
C GLN A 71 -0.02 7.70 4.31
N TRP A 72 -0.31 8.43 5.39
CA TRP A 72 -1.59 9.11 5.56
C TRP A 72 -1.50 10.40 6.38
N SER A 73 -2.47 11.29 6.18
CA SER A 73 -2.65 12.53 6.94
C SER A 73 -4.09 12.63 7.47
N THR A 74 -4.25 12.99 8.74
CA THR A 74 -5.54 13.14 9.43
C THR A 74 -6.16 14.53 9.26
N GLY A 75 -5.67 15.32 8.30
CA GLY A 75 -6.15 16.68 8.05
C GLY A 75 -7.65 16.79 7.82
#